data_AF-A0A8H5ZYG6-F1
#
_entry.id   AF-A0A8H5ZYG6-F1
#
_cell.length_a   1.000
_cell.length_b   1.000
_cell.length_c   1.000
_cell.angle_alpha   90.00
_cell.angle_beta   90.00
_cell.angle_gamma   90.00
#
_symmetry.space_group_name_H-M   'P 1'
#
loop_
_entity.id
_entity.type
_entity.pdbx_description
1 polymer ?
#
loop_
_entity_poly.entity_id
_entity_poly.type
_entity_poly.pdbx_seq_one_letter_code
_entity_poly.pdbx_strand_id
1 'polypeptide(L)'
;MIGLWLTGESNAQQAAVELHEKLTLSINQQRNQWDLSNQHHHSQAQTRHLTSSKWPMVTYQGILLNLIFAMLKGTQNQVGLELTHTLPEIPSQLLAALVQSCLQQDMLFYPSIVAHLNSTPVPDVFIWVGIEEVKRFALALYKVCRRCRVQDLRASDGGMRGHESCLRSRSILSLADLRFSLPDSDELWEAESNLAPRVAANEDVFRERNMERNWICQTARLLQPDDAECDWI
;
A
#
# COMPACT_ATOMS: atom_id res chain seq x y z
N MET A 1 8.42 12.49 -13.70
CA MET A 1 9.29 11.30 -13.54
C MET A 1 8.85 10.15 -14.43
N ILE A 2 7.72 9.48 -14.17
CA ILE A 2 7.22 8.36 -15.00
C ILE A 2 7.04 8.79 -16.47
N GLY A 3 6.40 9.95 -16.72
CA GLY A 3 6.24 10.46 -18.09
C GLY A 3 7.57 10.67 -18.84
N LEU A 4 8.60 11.19 -18.17
CA LEU A 4 9.94 11.38 -18.74
C LEU A 4 10.64 10.04 -19.03
N TRP A 5 10.37 9.02 -18.21
CA TRP A 5 10.92 7.69 -18.42
C TRP A 5 10.29 6.98 -19.62
N LEU A 6 8.97 7.18 -19.80
CA LEU A 6 8.19 6.58 -20.89
C LEU A 6 8.48 7.18 -22.27
N THR A 7 9.12 8.36 -22.37
CA THR A 7 9.50 8.92 -23.68
C THR A 7 10.56 8.09 -24.40
N GLY A 8 11.34 7.29 -23.67
CA GLY A 8 12.41 6.46 -24.24
C GLY A 8 13.69 7.22 -24.62
N GLU A 9 13.68 8.55 -24.53
CA GLU A 9 14.85 9.38 -24.84
C GLU A 9 15.89 9.28 -23.72
N SER A 10 17.15 8.99 -24.07
CA SER A 10 18.23 8.78 -23.11
C SER A 10 18.37 9.93 -22.09
N ASN A 11 18.35 11.18 -22.58
CA ASN A 11 18.46 12.37 -21.72
C ASN A 11 17.26 12.49 -20.77
N ALA A 12 16.05 12.19 -21.23
CA ALA A 12 14.83 12.26 -20.42
C ALA A 12 14.77 11.13 -19.37
N GLN A 13 15.20 9.92 -19.74
CA GLN A 13 15.31 8.79 -18.83
C GLN A 13 16.36 9.04 -17.74
N GLN A 14 17.52 9.61 -18.10
CA GLN A 14 18.54 10.02 -17.14
C GLN A 14 17.99 11.07 -16.16
N ALA A 15 17.31 12.11 -16.66
CA ALA A 15 16.66 13.11 -15.81
C ALA A 15 15.58 12.49 -14.90
N ALA A 16 14.83 11.49 -15.39
CA ALA A 16 13.85 10.77 -14.59
C ALA A 16 14.51 9.98 -13.44
N VAL A 17 15.64 9.34 -13.71
CA VAL A 17 16.44 8.61 -12.71
C VAL A 17 16.99 9.56 -11.64
N GLU A 18 17.59 10.68 -12.04
CA GLU A 18 18.13 11.67 -11.09
C GLU A 18 17.04 12.28 -10.21
N LEU A 19 15.87 12.55 -10.80
CA LEU A 19 14.71 13.03 -10.06
C LEU A 19 14.21 11.98 -9.07
N HIS A 20 14.16 10.70 -9.47
CA HIS A 20 13.77 9.60 -8.59
C HIS A 20 14.71 9.46 -7.40
N GLU A 21 16.02 9.55 -7.61
CA GLU A 21 17.02 9.43 -6.56
C GLU A 21 16.90 10.58 -5.56
N LYS A 22 16.79 11.83 -6.03
CA LYS A 22 16.52 12.99 -5.18
C LYS A 22 15.21 12.89 -4.40
N LEU A 23 14.15 12.42 -5.04
CA LEU A 23 12.84 12.25 -4.40
C LEU A 23 12.90 11.16 -3.34
N THR A 24 13.53 10.02 -3.64
CA THR A 24 13.70 8.90 -2.69
C THR A 24 14.46 9.34 -1.45
N LEU A 25 15.55 10.10 -1.60
CA LEU A 25 16.29 10.65 -0.48
C LEU A 25 15.46 11.65 0.33
N SER A 26 14.76 12.58 -0.34
CA SER A 26 13.89 13.57 0.32
C SER A 26 12.78 12.90 1.13
N ILE A 27 12.10 11.89 0.57
CA ILE A 27 11.06 11.10 1.26
C ILE A 27 11.66 10.42 2.50
N ASN A 28 12.84 9.81 2.36
CA ASN A 28 13.51 9.12 3.45
C ASN A 28 13.91 10.09 4.58
N GLN A 29 14.41 11.27 4.24
CA GLN A 29 14.74 12.34 5.20
C GLN A 29 13.50 12.84 5.96
N GLN A 30 12.34 12.85 5.31
CA GLN A 30 11.08 13.30 5.89
C GLN A 30 10.30 12.18 6.60
N ARG A 31 10.89 10.98 6.81
CA ARG A 31 10.22 9.84 7.44
C ARG A 31 9.52 10.18 8.75
N ASN A 32 10.15 10.98 9.61
CA ASN A 32 9.57 11.36 10.91
C ASN A 32 8.21 12.08 10.82
N GLN A 33 7.85 12.60 9.65
CA GLN A 33 6.58 13.31 9.42
C GLN A 33 5.41 12.38 9.05
N TRP A 34 5.69 11.18 8.54
CA TRP A 34 4.66 10.29 7.97
C TRP A 34 4.77 8.83 8.43
N ASP A 35 5.94 8.41 8.90
CA ASP A 35 6.25 7.06 9.36
C ASP A 35 5.88 6.92 10.83
N LEU A 36 4.79 6.19 11.10
CA LEU A 36 4.32 5.93 12.45
C LEU A 36 5.03 4.75 13.12
N SER A 37 5.75 3.93 12.36
CA SER A 37 6.43 2.75 12.90
C SER A 37 7.44 3.11 13.99
N ASN A 38 8.05 4.29 13.89
CA ASN A 38 9.06 4.79 14.83
C ASN A 38 8.48 5.56 16.04
N GLN A 39 7.18 5.89 16.05
CA GLN A 39 6.59 6.74 17.09
C GLN A 39 6.32 6.01 18.41
N HIS A 40 6.48 4.68 18.46
CA HIS A 40 6.23 3.88 19.67
C HIS A 40 7.32 3.99 20.76
N HIS A 41 8.48 4.58 20.47
CA HIS A 41 9.61 4.60 21.43
C HIS A 41 9.74 5.86 22.28
N HIS A 42 9.01 6.93 21.96
CA HIS A 42 9.03 8.16 22.76
C HIS A 42 7.61 8.67 23.01
N SER A 43 7.15 8.53 24.26
CA SER A 43 6.02 9.23 24.88
C SER A 43 4.73 8.42 25.09
N GLN A 44 4.75 7.52 26.08
CA GLN A 44 3.52 7.07 26.77
C GLN A 44 2.89 8.16 27.68
N ALA A 45 3.39 9.40 27.71
CA ALA A 45 3.02 10.36 28.76
C ALA A 45 2.75 11.81 28.32
N GLN A 46 2.78 12.16 27.03
CA GLN A 46 2.48 13.53 26.60
C GLN A 46 1.42 13.56 25.53
N THR A 47 0.18 13.78 26.00
CA THR A 47 -0.90 14.45 25.28
C THR A 47 -1.36 13.80 23.98
N ARG A 48 -2.48 13.08 24.09
CA ARG A 48 -3.49 12.81 23.03
C ARG A 48 -4.09 14.11 22.44
N HIS A 49 -3.24 15.09 22.14
CA HIS A 49 -3.56 16.41 21.59
C HIS A 49 -2.72 16.71 20.34
N LEU A 50 -2.21 15.69 19.63
CA LEU A 50 -2.03 15.85 18.19
C LEU A 50 -3.43 15.78 17.56
N THR A 51 -4.01 16.97 17.41
CA THR A 51 -4.92 17.36 16.33
C THR A 51 -5.26 16.21 15.38
N SER A 52 -6.54 15.79 15.33
CA SER A 52 -7.18 15.11 14.20
C SER A 52 -6.20 14.74 13.07
N SER A 53 -5.45 13.65 13.26
CA SER A 53 -4.37 13.29 12.35
C SER A 53 -5.02 12.65 11.13
N LYS A 54 -5.47 13.49 10.20
CA LYS A 54 -5.94 13.06 8.89
C LYS A 54 -4.86 12.18 8.27
N TRP A 55 -5.25 11.03 7.73
CA TRP A 55 -4.32 10.17 7.01
C TRP A 55 -3.59 10.99 5.93
N PRO A 56 -2.24 10.96 5.86
CA PRO A 56 -1.48 11.74 4.88
C PRO A 56 -1.53 11.02 3.51
N MET A 57 -2.75 10.88 2.97
CA MET A 57 -3.04 10.06 1.80
C MET A 57 -2.19 10.45 0.59
N VAL A 58 -2.09 11.76 0.32
CA VAL A 58 -1.28 12.28 -0.79
C VAL A 58 0.19 11.90 -0.65
N THR A 59 0.73 11.94 0.58
CA THR A 59 2.11 11.51 0.86
C THR A 59 2.28 10.02 0.61
N TYR A 60 1.36 9.19 1.11
CA TYR A 60 1.40 7.73 0.93
C TYR A 60 1.27 7.32 -0.54
N GLN A 61 0.38 7.95 -1.29
CA GLN A 61 0.26 7.77 -2.74
C GLN A 61 1.54 8.19 -3.47
N GLY A 62 2.14 9.34 -3.10
CA GLY A 62 3.40 9.80 -3.66
C GLY A 62 4.57 8.84 -3.41
N ILE A 63 4.66 8.27 -2.20
CA ILE A 63 5.64 7.24 -1.86
C ILE A 63 5.39 5.99 -2.71
N LEU A 64 4.15 5.52 -2.81
CA LEU A 64 3.79 4.35 -3.61
C LEU A 64 4.16 4.54 -5.09
N LEU A 65 3.89 5.72 -5.67
CA LEU A 65 4.30 6.05 -7.04
C LEU A 65 5.82 6.06 -7.20
N ASN A 66 6.55 6.58 -6.21
CA ASN A 66 8.01 6.53 -6.20
C ASN A 66 8.53 5.08 -6.18
N LEU A 67 7.91 4.20 -5.38
CA LEU A 67 8.26 2.77 -5.32
C LEU A 67 7.93 2.04 -6.64
N ILE A 68 6.78 2.32 -7.25
CA ILE A 68 6.42 1.77 -8.57
C ILE A 68 7.48 2.15 -9.61
N PHE A 69 7.94 3.41 -9.60
CA PHE A 69 9.01 3.83 -10.51
C PHE A 69 10.33 3.07 -10.26
N ALA A 70 10.71 2.83 -9.01
CA ALA A 70 11.89 2.03 -8.68
C ALA A 70 11.81 0.62 -9.30
N MET A 71 10.62 0.01 -9.31
CA MET A 71 10.37 -1.28 -9.96
C MET A 71 10.49 -1.17 -11.49
N LEU A 72 9.92 -0.13 -12.10
CA LEU A 72 9.99 0.09 -13.55
C LEU A 72 11.44 0.26 -14.03
N LYS A 73 12.25 1.06 -13.31
CA LYS A 73 13.70 1.23 -13.59
C LYS A 73 14.44 -0.10 -13.53
N GLY A 74 14.16 -0.92 -12.51
CA GLY A 74 14.81 -2.23 -12.33
C GLY A 74 14.48 -3.26 -13.41
N THR A 75 13.34 -3.11 -14.10
CA THR A 75 12.85 -4.09 -15.08
C THR A 75 13.64 -4.07 -16.39
N GLN A 76 14.24 -2.93 -16.78
CA GLN A 76 15.07 -2.85 -17.99
C GLN A 76 16.32 -3.73 -17.92
N ASN A 77 16.82 -4.05 -16.72
CA ASN A 77 18.11 -4.75 -16.54
C ASN A 77 17.95 -6.21 -16.07
N GLN A 78 16.75 -6.66 -15.71
CA GLN A 78 16.52 -7.97 -15.11
C GLN A 78 15.25 -8.61 -15.66
N VAL A 79 15.35 -9.28 -16.81
CA VAL A 79 14.36 -10.28 -17.24
C VAL A 79 14.74 -11.63 -16.60
N GLY A 80 14.65 -11.70 -15.29
CA GLY A 80 14.72 -12.97 -14.57
C GLY A 80 13.42 -13.75 -14.75
N LEU A 81 13.48 -15.09 -14.74
CA LEU A 81 12.28 -15.96 -14.71
C LEU A 81 11.40 -15.73 -13.46
N GLU A 82 11.91 -15.02 -12.46
CA GLU A 82 11.14 -14.63 -11.29
C GLU A 82 10.34 -13.35 -11.59
N LEU A 83 9.01 -13.45 -11.58
CA LEU A 83 8.05 -12.36 -11.77
C LEU A 83 8.03 -11.33 -10.60
N THR A 84 9.15 -11.22 -9.88
CA THR A 84 9.37 -10.40 -8.69
C THR A 84 10.56 -9.48 -8.87
N HIS A 85 10.43 -8.24 -8.39
CA HIS A 85 11.46 -7.21 -8.44
C HIS A 85 12.24 -7.16 -7.14
N THR A 86 13.56 -7.03 -7.23
CA THR A 86 14.40 -6.71 -6.07
C THR A 86 14.51 -5.20 -5.97
N LEU A 87 13.97 -4.62 -4.90
CA LEU A 87 14.09 -3.19 -4.64
C LEU A 87 15.47 -2.86 -4.06
N PRO A 88 16.05 -1.69 -4.37
CA PRO A 88 17.22 -1.18 -3.65
C PRO A 88 16.91 -0.98 -2.15
N GLU A 89 17.94 -0.80 -1.34
CA GLU A 89 17.82 -0.74 0.13
C GLU A 89 16.85 0.33 0.62
N ILE A 90 17.05 1.60 0.21
CA ILE A 90 16.20 2.72 0.66
C ILE A 90 14.73 2.52 0.22
N PRO A 91 14.41 2.24 -1.06
CA PRO A 91 13.04 1.88 -1.47
C PRO A 91 12.44 0.72 -0.68
N SER A 92 13.21 -0.31 -0.34
CA SER A 92 12.73 -1.45 0.47
C SER A 92 12.34 -1.01 1.88
N GLN A 93 13.17 -0.17 2.52
CA GLN A 93 12.87 0.40 3.84
C GLN A 93 11.64 1.31 3.80
N LEU A 94 11.49 2.12 2.75
CA LEU A 94 10.31 2.97 2.54
C LEU A 94 9.03 2.14 2.37
N LEU A 95 9.08 1.04 1.61
CA LEU A 95 7.95 0.13 1.46
C LEU A 95 7.56 -0.49 2.81
N ALA A 96 8.53 -0.99 3.57
CA ALA A 96 8.28 -1.56 4.89
C ALA A 96 7.64 -0.54 5.85
N ALA A 97 8.20 0.67 5.93
CA ALA A 97 7.70 1.75 6.76
C ALA A 97 6.27 2.19 6.39
N LEU A 98 5.99 2.27 5.08
CA LEU A 98 4.66 2.61 4.58
C LEU A 98 3.63 1.53 4.97
N VAL A 99 3.94 0.26 4.77
CA VAL A 99 3.06 -0.85 5.15
C VAL A 99 2.79 -0.84 6.66
N GLN A 100 3.83 -0.69 7.48
CA GLN A 100 3.68 -0.64 8.94
C GLN A 100 2.83 0.56 9.38
N SER A 101 3.01 1.72 8.77
CA SER A 101 2.20 2.91 9.07
C SER A 101 0.72 2.68 8.73
N CYS A 102 0.43 2.12 7.55
CA CYS A 102 -0.94 1.80 7.15
C CYS A 102 -1.61 0.76 8.07
N LEU A 103 -0.85 -0.25 8.53
CA LEU A 103 -1.34 -1.24 9.50
C LEU A 103 -1.63 -0.59 10.86
N GLN A 104 -0.74 0.24 11.37
CA GLN A 104 -0.92 0.95 12.66
C GLN A 104 -2.10 1.94 12.65
N GLN A 105 -2.43 2.50 11.49
CA GLN A 105 -3.58 3.39 11.31
C GLN A 105 -4.89 2.66 10.99
N ASP A 106 -4.87 1.33 10.93
CA ASP A 106 -6.01 0.50 10.48
C ASP A 106 -6.57 0.94 9.11
N MET A 107 -5.72 1.43 8.21
CA MET A 107 -6.14 1.85 6.85
C MET A 107 -6.60 0.68 5.97
N LEU A 108 -6.33 -0.55 6.40
CA LEU A 108 -6.71 -1.77 5.69
C LEU A 108 -7.99 -2.41 6.25
N PHE A 109 -8.72 -1.70 7.11
CA PHE A 109 -9.93 -2.17 7.76
C PHE A 109 -11.11 -1.24 7.49
N TYR A 110 -12.14 -1.73 6.80
CA TYR A 110 -13.24 -0.91 6.31
C TYR A 110 -13.94 -0.07 7.39
N PRO A 111 -14.30 -0.61 8.58
CA PRO A 111 -14.90 0.20 9.64
C PRO A 111 -14.01 1.37 10.10
N SER A 112 -12.69 1.20 10.15
CA SER A 112 -11.75 2.29 10.48
C SER A 112 -11.70 3.35 9.39
N ILE A 113 -11.73 2.95 8.10
CA ILE A 113 -11.82 3.87 6.96
C ILE A 113 -13.08 4.74 7.06
N VAL A 114 -14.23 4.12 7.30
CA VAL A 114 -15.51 4.82 7.42
C VAL A 114 -15.51 5.76 8.63
N ALA A 115 -15.05 5.29 9.79
CA ALA A 115 -14.98 6.10 11.01
C ALA A 115 -14.07 7.32 10.83
N HIS A 116 -12.94 7.16 10.13
CA HIS A 116 -12.01 8.25 9.86
C HIS A 116 -12.60 9.31 8.93
N LEU A 117 -13.29 8.90 7.86
CA LEU A 117 -13.83 9.83 6.86
C LEU A 117 -15.13 10.52 7.34
N ASN A 118 -15.94 9.82 8.13
CA ASN A 118 -17.15 10.38 8.75
C ASN A 118 -16.85 11.36 9.89
N SER A 119 -15.59 11.46 10.35
CA SER A 119 -15.22 12.38 11.42
C SER A 119 -15.21 13.85 10.99
N THR A 120 -15.32 14.13 9.68
CA THR A 120 -15.35 15.47 9.11
C THR A 120 -16.70 15.70 8.44
N PRO A 121 -17.41 16.83 8.71
CA PRO A 121 -18.69 17.11 8.08
C PRO A 121 -18.47 17.51 6.60
N VAL A 122 -18.46 16.52 5.72
CA VAL A 122 -18.40 16.69 4.26
C VAL A 122 -19.57 15.94 3.61
N PRO A 123 -20.04 16.37 2.42
CA PRO A 123 -21.07 15.64 1.68
C PRO A 123 -20.72 14.16 1.44
N ASP A 124 -21.74 13.29 1.42
CA ASP A 124 -21.59 11.83 1.29
C ASP A 124 -20.80 11.40 0.06
N VAL A 125 -20.88 12.17 -1.03
CA VAL A 125 -20.07 11.93 -2.23
C VAL A 125 -18.57 12.00 -1.94
N PHE A 126 -18.11 12.91 -1.08
CA PHE A 126 -16.70 12.99 -0.71
C PHE A 126 -16.29 11.88 0.25
N ILE A 127 -17.21 11.43 1.11
CA ILE A 127 -16.98 10.26 1.97
C ILE A 127 -16.79 9.02 1.08
N TRP A 128 -17.68 8.81 0.11
CA TRP A 128 -17.58 7.72 -0.86
C TRP A 128 -16.26 7.78 -1.63
N VAL A 129 -15.90 8.94 -2.21
CA VAL A 129 -14.62 9.12 -2.93
C VAL A 129 -13.44 8.81 -2.02
N GLY A 130 -13.44 9.30 -0.77
CA GLY A 130 -12.37 9.03 0.18
C GLY A 130 -12.25 7.54 0.54
N ILE A 131 -13.38 6.84 0.74
CA ILE A 131 -13.38 5.39 0.99
C ILE A 131 -12.74 4.67 -0.20
N GLU A 132 -13.19 5.02 -1.40
CA GLU A 132 -12.76 4.40 -2.64
C GLU A 132 -11.29 4.71 -2.98
N GLU A 133 -10.81 5.90 -2.63
CA GLU A 133 -9.40 6.29 -2.71
C GLU A 133 -8.53 5.41 -1.81
N VAL A 134 -8.91 5.25 -0.54
CA VAL A 134 -8.17 4.43 0.43
C VAL A 134 -8.11 2.98 -0.03
N LYS A 135 -9.23 2.41 -0.47
CA LYS A 135 -9.27 1.03 -0.96
C LYS A 135 -8.38 0.82 -2.19
N ARG A 136 -8.42 1.73 -3.16
CA ARG A 136 -7.57 1.68 -4.36
C ARG A 136 -6.09 1.77 -4.00
N PHE A 137 -5.75 2.71 -3.11
CA PHE A 137 -4.39 2.85 -2.59
C PHE A 137 -3.92 1.56 -1.88
N ALA A 138 -4.70 1.04 -0.94
CA ALA A 138 -4.37 -0.16 -0.18
C ALA A 138 -4.20 -1.39 -1.10
N LEU A 139 -5.08 -1.55 -2.09
CA LEU A 139 -4.97 -2.62 -3.08
C LEU A 139 -3.72 -2.47 -3.97
N ALA A 140 -3.39 -1.24 -4.37
CA ALA A 140 -2.17 -0.97 -5.13
C ALA A 140 -0.90 -1.24 -4.29
N LEU A 141 -0.90 -0.85 -3.01
CA LEU A 141 0.18 -1.16 -2.06
C LEU A 141 0.39 -2.67 -1.92
N TYR A 142 -0.69 -3.44 -1.76
CA TYR A 142 -0.63 -4.91 -1.74
C TYR A 142 -0.04 -5.48 -3.03
N LYS A 143 -0.45 -4.98 -4.21
CA LYS A 143 0.11 -5.41 -5.49
C LYS A 143 1.62 -5.14 -5.58
N VAL A 144 2.08 -3.99 -5.10
CA VAL A 144 3.51 -3.66 -5.02
C VAL A 144 4.24 -4.60 -4.05
N CYS A 145 3.70 -4.83 -2.86
CA CYS A 145 4.27 -5.76 -1.87
C CYS A 145 4.40 -7.19 -2.41
N ARG A 146 3.43 -7.66 -3.18
CA ARG A 146 3.46 -9.01 -3.78
C ARG A 146 4.51 -9.12 -4.88
N ARG A 147 4.80 -8.02 -5.57
CA ARG A 147 5.77 -7.95 -6.67
C ARG A 147 7.19 -7.66 -6.20
N CYS A 148 7.39 -7.18 -4.98
CA CYS A 148 8.71 -6.89 -4.44
C CYS A 148 9.21 -8.02 -3.55
N ARG A 149 10.45 -8.44 -3.77
CA ARG A 149 11.20 -9.18 -2.75
C ARG A 149 11.80 -8.17 -1.80
N VAL A 150 11.29 -8.14 -0.58
CA VAL A 150 11.99 -7.42 0.49
C VAL A 150 12.99 -8.38 1.09
N GLN A 151 14.27 -8.01 1.01
CA GLN A 151 15.33 -8.74 1.68
C GLN A 151 15.04 -8.69 3.19
N ASP A 152 15.10 -9.84 3.86
CA ASP A 152 14.89 -9.91 5.30
C ASP A 152 15.91 -9.01 6.02
N LEU A 153 15.45 -7.83 6.45
CA LEU A 153 16.21 -6.89 7.29
C LEU A 153 16.64 -7.52 8.64
N ARG A 154 16.19 -8.76 8.93
CA ARG A 154 16.48 -9.52 10.15
C ARG A 154 17.70 -10.45 10.04
N ALA A 155 18.32 -10.60 8.87
CA ALA A 155 19.47 -11.50 8.69
C ALA A 155 20.83 -10.90 9.13
N SER A 156 20.84 -9.72 9.76
CA SER A 156 22.09 -9.06 10.21
C SER A 156 22.42 -9.31 11.68
N ASP A 157 21.77 -10.27 12.35
CA ASP A 157 22.23 -10.76 13.65
C ASP A 157 22.85 -12.16 13.49
N GLY A 158 24.14 -12.25 13.79
CA GLY A 158 25.00 -13.39 13.48
C GLY A 158 24.56 -14.66 14.19
N GLY A 159 23.81 -15.51 13.50
CA GLY A 159 23.39 -16.82 13.99
C GLY A 159 23.52 -17.88 12.90
N MET A 160 24.63 -18.60 12.89
CA MET A 160 24.80 -19.84 12.12
C MET A 160 23.65 -20.82 12.41
N ARG A 161 22.70 -20.95 11.48
CA ARG A 161 21.97 -22.21 11.25
C ARG A 161 21.71 -22.39 9.76
N GLY A 162 22.47 -23.31 9.18
CA GLY A 162 22.10 -23.97 7.95
C GLY A 162 20.78 -24.70 8.16
N HIS A 163 19.75 -24.17 7.53
CA HIS A 163 18.63 -24.94 7.03
C HIS A 163 18.20 -24.22 5.76
N GLU A 164 18.12 -24.96 4.66
CA GLU A 164 17.60 -24.49 3.38
C GLU A 164 16.19 -23.98 3.61
N SER A 165 16.08 -22.69 3.89
CA SER A 165 14.80 -22.02 4.08
C SER A 165 14.22 -21.79 2.69
N CYS A 166 13.61 -22.83 2.12
CA CYS A 166 12.61 -22.72 1.05
C CYS A 166 11.34 -21.99 1.53
N LEU A 167 11.44 -21.09 2.52
CA LEU A 167 10.38 -20.17 2.89
C LEU A 167 10.36 -19.07 1.84
N ARG A 168 9.46 -19.19 0.86
CA ARG A 168 8.94 -18.06 0.06
C ARG A 168 9.10 -16.78 0.87
N SER A 169 9.87 -15.80 0.37
CA SER A 169 9.88 -14.44 0.92
C SER A 169 8.44 -14.05 1.28
N ARG A 170 8.11 -14.06 2.57
CA ARG A 170 6.75 -13.75 3.01
C ARG A 170 6.51 -12.30 2.63
N SER A 171 5.52 -12.04 1.79
CA SER A 171 5.19 -10.67 1.42
C SER A 171 4.84 -9.91 2.69
N ILE A 172 5.36 -8.68 2.83
CA ILE A 172 5.13 -7.82 4.02
C ILE A 172 3.64 -7.56 4.23
N LEU A 173 2.85 -7.63 3.16
CA LEU A 173 1.41 -7.47 3.20
C LEU A 173 0.71 -8.66 2.54
N SER A 174 -0.18 -9.31 3.29
CA SER A 174 -0.95 -10.47 2.83
C SER A 174 -2.35 -10.07 2.36
N LEU A 175 -3.04 -10.98 1.65
CA LEU A 175 -4.46 -10.79 1.34
C LEU A 175 -5.33 -10.80 2.60
N ALA A 176 -4.90 -11.47 3.67
CA ALA A 176 -5.66 -11.54 4.92
C ALA A 176 -5.73 -10.18 5.64
N ASP A 177 -4.75 -9.30 5.39
CA ASP A 177 -4.70 -7.96 5.96
C ASP A 177 -5.71 -7.00 5.31
N LEU A 178 -6.17 -7.29 4.09
CA LEU A 178 -7.13 -6.47 3.34
C LEU A 178 -8.57 -6.77 3.77
N ARG A 179 -9.01 -6.10 4.85
CA ARG A 179 -10.34 -6.27 5.46
C ARG A 179 -11.34 -5.22 4.96
N PHE A 180 -11.50 -5.17 3.64
CA PHE A 180 -12.47 -4.32 2.93
C PHE A 180 -12.88 -5.00 1.61
N SER A 181 -14.01 -4.60 1.02
CA SER A 181 -14.45 -5.14 -0.29
C SER A 181 -13.58 -4.64 -1.43
N LEU A 182 -13.65 -5.25 -2.61
CA LEU A 182 -13.02 -4.68 -3.80
C LEU A 182 -13.49 -3.22 -4.03
N PRO A 183 -12.60 -2.33 -4.54
CA PRO A 183 -13.01 -1.00 -4.98
C PRO A 183 -14.11 -1.10 -6.05
N ASP A 184 -14.99 -0.10 -6.08
CA ASP A 184 -16.07 -0.02 -7.07
C ASP A 184 -15.53 0.20 -8.49
N SER A 185 -16.40 0.05 -9.48
CA SER A 185 -16.10 0.25 -10.90
C SER A 185 -15.50 1.63 -11.22
N ASP A 186 -14.61 1.65 -12.20
CA ASP A 186 -13.99 2.89 -12.68
C ASP A 186 -15.01 3.82 -13.36
N GLU A 187 -16.16 3.31 -13.82
CA GLU A 187 -17.25 4.12 -14.39
C GLU A 187 -17.87 5.13 -13.42
N LEU A 188 -17.89 4.81 -12.11
CA LEU A 188 -18.32 5.75 -11.08
C LEU A 188 -17.17 6.67 -10.68
N TRP A 189 -15.96 6.14 -10.60
CA TRP A 189 -14.77 6.91 -10.24
C TRP A 189 -14.47 8.04 -11.24
N GLU A 190 -14.64 7.77 -12.54
CA GLU A 190 -14.41 8.72 -13.64
C GLU A 190 -15.66 9.60 -13.95
N ALA A 191 -16.72 9.53 -13.13
CA ALA A 191 -17.94 10.28 -13.38
C ALA A 191 -17.77 11.77 -13.03
N GLU A 192 -17.81 12.64 -14.04
CA GLU A 192 -17.50 14.06 -13.86
C GLU A 192 -18.58 14.84 -13.09
N SER A 193 -19.85 14.76 -13.52
CA SER A 193 -20.90 15.70 -13.07
C SER A 193 -22.13 15.04 -12.43
N ASN A 194 -22.31 13.72 -12.62
CA ASN A 194 -23.44 12.97 -12.07
C ASN A 194 -23.06 12.02 -10.91
N LEU A 195 -21.86 12.16 -10.35
CA LEU A 195 -21.39 11.29 -9.28
C LEU A 195 -22.26 11.39 -8.03
N ALA A 196 -22.50 12.61 -7.52
CA ALA A 196 -23.30 12.82 -6.32
C ALA A 196 -24.71 12.21 -6.38
N PRO A 197 -25.54 12.44 -7.43
CA PRO A 197 -26.85 11.81 -7.51
C PRO A 197 -26.77 10.29 -7.69
N ARG A 198 -25.74 9.76 -8.38
CA ARG A 198 -25.54 8.30 -8.51
C ARG A 198 -25.15 7.65 -7.19
N VAL A 199 -24.32 8.33 -6.39
CA VAL A 199 -23.93 7.83 -5.06
C VAL A 199 -25.15 7.77 -4.15
N ALA A 200 -25.95 8.85 -4.11
CA ALA A 200 -27.18 8.90 -3.32
C ALA A 200 -28.20 7.82 -3.75
N ALA A 201 -28.37 7.59 -5.05
CA ALA A 201 -29.31 6.59 -5.56
C ALA A 201 -28.90 5.13 -5.27
N ASN A 202 -27.63 4.87 -4.96
CA ASN A 202 -27.08 3.53 -4.79
C ASN A 202 -26.50 3.28 -3.39
N GLU A 203 -26.84 4.10 -2.39
CA GLU A 203 -26.28 4.00 -1.03
C GLU A 203 -26.40 2.58 -0.44
N ASP A 204 -27.58 1.97 -0.55
CA ASP A 204 -27.84 0.61 -0.05
C ASP A 204 -26.98 -0.45 -0.77
N VAL A 205 -26.78 -0.27 -2.08
CA VAL A 205 -25.92 -1.16 -2.89
C VAL A 205 -24.48 -1.07 -2.43
N PHE A 206 -23.97 0.15 -2.16
CA PHE A 206 -22.62 0.31 -1.63
C PHE A 206 -22.49 -0.30 -0.23
N ARG A 207 -23.49 -0.11 0.65
CA ARG A 207 -23.50 -0.71 1.98
C ARG A 207 -23.47 -2.23 1.91
N GLU A 208 -24.27 -2.84 1.04
CA GLU A 208 -24.28 -4.29 0.84
C GLU A 208 -22.94 -4.82 0.30
N ARG A 209 -22.36 -4.16 -0.71
CA ARG A 209 -21.05 -4.53 -1.27
C ARG A 209 -19.93 -4.47 -0.23
N ASN A 210 -20.01 -3.55 0.72
CA ASN A 210 -19.01 -3.37 1.76
C ASN A 210 -19.17 -4.28 2.99
N MET A 211 -20.19 -5.15 3.02
CA MET A 211 -20.36 -6.13 4.10
C MET A 211 -19.15 -7.07 4.23
N GLU A 212 -18.88 -7.55 5.44
CA GLU A 212 -17.72 -8.40 5.76
C GLU A 212 -17.60 -9.66 4.89
N ARG A 213 -18.74 -10.26 4.52
CA ARG A 213 -18.80 -11.42 3.62
C ARG A 213 -18.16 -11.16 2.24
N ASN A 214 -18.07 -9.90 1.84
CA ASN A 214 -17.54 -9.46 0.54
C ASN A 214 -16.11 -8.93 0.63
N TRP A 215 -15.45 -9.00 1.79
CA TRP A 215 -14.09 -8.50 1.97
C TRP A 215 -13.05 -9.40 1.27
N ILE A 216 -11.97 -8.77 0.79
CA ILE A 216 -10.87 -9.44 0.06
C ILE A 216 -10.24 -10.56 0.91
N CYS A 217 -10.11 -10.35 2.23
CA CYS A 217 -9.57 -11.34 3.15
C CYS A 217 -10.37 -12.66 3.18
N GLN A 218 -11.66 -12.66 2.82
CA GLN A 218 -12.45 -13.90 2.73
C GLN A 218 -11.96 -14.80 1.60
N THR A 219 -11.59 -14.22 0.46
CA THR A 219 -10.99 -14.96 -0.66
C THR A 219 -9.61 -15.50 -0.29
N ALA A 220 -8.85 -14.80 0.56
CA ALA A 220 -7.56 -15.27 1.05
C ALA A 220 -7.68 -16.62 1.78
N ARG A 221 -8.70 -16.75 2.64
CA ARG A 221 -9.00 -17.98 3.39
C ARG A 221 -9.31 -19.17 2.47
N LEU A 222 -9.93 -18.93 1.33
CA LEU A 222 -10.21 -19.97 0.33
C LEU A 222 -8.96 -20.41 -0.44
N LEU A 223 -7.98 -19.51 -0.61
CA LEU A 223 -6.73 -19.76 -1.33
C LEU A 223 -5.62 -20.31 -0.42
N GLN A 224 -5.77 -20.18 0.89
CA GLN A 224 -4.85 -20.68 1.92
C GLN A 224 -5.67 -21.48 2.94
N PRO A 225 -6.07 -22.72 2.62
CA PRO A 225 -6.66 -23.59 3.62
C PRO A 225 -5.64 -23.86 4.72
N ASP A 226 -6.04 -23.64 5.98
CA ASP A 226 -5.22 -23.87 7.18
C ASP A 226 -4.76 -25.35 7.33
N ASP A 227 -5.27 -26.27 6.50
CA ASP A 227 -5.00 -27.71 6.52
C ASP A 227 -4.26 -28.24 5.27
N ALA A 228 -3.60 -27.41 4.47
CA ALA A 228 -2.72 -27.93 3.43
C ALA A 228 -1.31 -28.22 3.99
N GLU A 229 -1.19 -29.31 4.76
CA GLU A 229 -0.03 -30.19 4.58
C GLU A 229 -0.03 -30.61 3.11
N CYS A 230 0.64 -29.80 2.30
CA CYS A 230 0.95 -30.13 0.92
C CYS A 230 1.99 -31.26 0.92
N ASP A 231 1.57 -32.46 1.29
CA ASP A 231 2.20 -33.72 0.90
C ASP A 231 1.93 -33.90 -0.60
N TRP A 232 2.76 -33.28 -1.43
CA TRP A 232 2.92 -33.71 -2.81
C TRP A 232 4.36 -34.20 -2.99
N ILE A 233 4.46 -35.53 -3.03
CA ILE A 233 5.49 -36.43 -3.62
C ILE A 233 6.93 -35.92 -3.61
#